data_AF-A0A960GIC4-F1
#
_entry.id   AF-A0A960GIC4-F1
#
_cell.length_a   1.000
_cell.length_b   1.000
_cell.length_c   1.000
_cell.angle_alpha   90.00
_cell.angle_beta   90.00
_cell.angle_gamma   90.00
#
_symmetry.space_group_name_H-M   'P 1'
#
loop_
_entity.id
_entity.type
_entity.pdbx_description
1 polymer ?
#
loop_
_entity_poly.entity_id
_entity_poly.type
_entity_poly.pdbx_seq_one_letter_code
_entity_poly.pdbx_strand_id
1 'polypeptide(L)'
;TTVRLDVSWAMLQPSGPTFDSWGTGFVDKVLKMITDRGMQPMVMIWMTPQWVTGSTDTLVPPTTATQLSQWQTFLQQAAVRFPQVTNWEVWNEPNHNDFMRGGDPGVYGRLLSAAYGALKAGNPNAKVIFGGTQYIDTPWIKNALAAGAKGRYDIMGVHPYMAVGNLNPDAPDTDGIWRMRHLPTLRNAMLAVGDDKPIWFTE
;
A
#
# COMPACT_ATOMS: atom_id res chain seq x y z
N THR A 1 -16.55 5.25 8.51
CA THR A 1 -16.28 4.52 9.78
C THR A 1 -14.90 3.88 9.81
N THR A 2 -14.06 4.05 8.78
CA THR A 2 -12.67 3.55 8.75
C THR A 2 -11.71 4.70 9.00
N VAL A 3 -10.58 4.44 9.65
CA VAL A 3 -9.46 5.39 9.82
C VAL A 3 -8.21 4.75 9.23
N ARG A 4 -7.59 5.41 8.25
CA ARG A 4 -6.30 5.01 7.67
C ARG A 4 -5.15 5.50 8.54
N LEU A 5 -4.16 4.65 8.76
CA LEU A 5 -2.95 4.94 9.51
C LEU A 5 -1.72 4.60 8.69
N ASP A 6 -0.73 5.48 8.72
CA ASP A 6 0.54 5.24 8.07
C ASP A 6 1.54 4.67 9.08
N VAL A 7 2.00 3.44 8.85
CA VAL A 7 2.86 2.72 9.79
C VAL A 7 4.14 2.25 9.12
N SER A 8 5.26 2.75 9.64
CA SER A 8 6.59 2.45 9.11
C SER A 8 7.10 1.08 9.60
N TRP A 9 7.55 0.22 8.69
CA TRP A 9 8.26 -1.02 9.03
C TRP A 9 9.58 -0.69 9.74
N ALA A 10 10.31 0.33 9.26
CA ALA A 10 11.52 0.80 9.92
C ALA A 10 11.30 1.27 11.37
N MET A 11 10.13 1.81 11.69
CA MET A 11 9.75 2.16 13.07
C MET A 11 9.43 0.92 13.91
N LEU A 12 8.72 -0.05 13.34
CA LEU A 12 8.31 -1.26 14.05
C LEU A 12 9.47 -2.23 14.28
N GLN A 13 10.45 -2.27 13.39
CA GLN A 13 11.60 -3.19 13.41
C GLN A 13 12.90 -2.42 13.08
N PRO A 14 13.37 -1.51 13.94
CA PRO A 14 14.46 -0.59 13.62
C PRO A 14 15.83 -1.25 13.49
N SER A 15 16.07 -2.34 14.22
CA SER A 15 17.41 -2.94 14.37
C SER A 15 17.49 -4.43 14.03
N GLY A 16 16.39 -5.04 13.60
CA GLY A 16 16.33 -6.45 13.24
C GLY A 16 14.90 -6.96 13.13
N PRO A 17 14.69 -8.28 12.99
CA PRO A 17 13.39 -8.89 12.74
C PRO A 17 12.47 -8.94 13.98
N THR A 18 12.87 -8.34 15.09
CA THR A 18 12.09 -8.29 16.33
C THR A 18 11.40 -6.93 16.43
N PHE A 19 10.14 -6.94 16.84
CA PHE A 19 9.40 -5.71 17.08
C PHE A 19 10.03 -4.87 18.19
N ASP A 20 10.17 -3.57 17.94
CA ASP A 20 10.47 -2.60 18.98
C ASP A 20 9.24 -2.32 19.85
N SER A 21 9.47 -2.20 21.16
CA SER A 21 8.42 -2.01 22.15
C SER A 21 7.77 -0.63 22.08
N TRP A 22 8.55 0.40 21.74
CA TRP A 22 8.01 1.75 21.62
C TRP A 22 7.16 1.88 20.35
N GLY A 23 7.68 1.43 19.20
CA GLY A 23 6.97 1.51 17.92
C GLY A 23 5.66 0.72 17.95
N THR A 24 5.68 -0.49 18.48
CA THR A 24 4.45 -1.29 18.62
C THR A 24 3.48 -0.71 19.66
N GLY A 25 3.97 -0.25 20.81
CA GLY A 25 3.13 0.39 21.83
C GLY A 25 2.42 1.65 21.33
N PHE A 26 3.08 2.44 20.46
CA PHE A 26 2.47 3.59 19.81
C PHE A 26 1.32 3.17 18.89
N VAL A 27 1.55 2.19 18.02
CA VAL A 27 0.51 1.67 17.11
C VAL A 27 -0.65 1.06 17.89
N ASP A 28 -0.38 0.26 18.93
CA ASP A 28 -1.39 -0.34 19.80
C ASP A 28 -2.32 0.71 20.42
N LYS A 29 -1.74 1.82 20.92
CA LYS A 29 -2.50 2.93 21.49
C LYS A 29 -3.45 3.54 20.46
N VAL A 30 -2.96 3.82 19.25
CA VAL A 30 -3.78 4.44 18.19
C VAL A 30 -4.87 3.49 17.71
N LEU A 31 -4.54 2.21 17.48
CA LEU A 31 -5.53 1.19 17.11
C LEU A 31 -6.62 1.07 18.16
N LYS A 32 -6.26 1.08 19.46
CA LYS A 32 -7.24 1.07 20.56
C LYS A 32 -8.14 2.32 20.53
N MET A 33 -7.59 3.50 20.27
CA MET A 33 -8.38 4.73 20.19
C MET A 33 -9.43 4.68 19.05
N ILE A 34 -9.10 4.03 17.94
CA ILE A 34 -10.00 3.82 16.80
C ILE A 34 -11.09 2.82 17.18
N THR A 35 -10.73 1.65 17.72
CA THR A 35 -11.68 0.59 18.04
C THR A 35 -12.59 0.96 19.21
N ASP A 36 -12.12 1.69 20.23
CA ASP A 36 -12.94 2.21 21.34
C ASP A 36 -14.06 3.15 20.85
N ARG A 37 -13.92 3.71 19.64
CA ARG A 37 -14.92 4.57 18.99
C ARG A 37 -15.81 3.82 17.99
N GLY A 38 -15.72 2.48 17.96
CA GLY A 38 -16.47 1.65 17.02
C GLY A 38 -16.03 1.83 15.55
N MET A 39 -14.85 2.41 15.31
CA MET A 39 -14.29 2.58 13.97
C MET A 39 -13.37 1.41 13.61
N GLN A 40 -13.16 1.20 12.31
CA GLN A 40 -12.30 0.16 11.78
C GLN A 40 -10.92 0.74 11.42
N PRO A 41 -9.82 0.18 11.94
CA PRO A 41 -8.50 0.59 11.50
C PRO A 41 -8.18 0.00 10.11
N MET A 42 -7.60 0.83 9.26
CA MET A 42 -6.90 0.45 8.05
C MET A 42 -5.45 0.88 8.22
N VAL A 43 -4.51 -0.03 8.00
CA VAL A 43 -3.09 0.27 8.18
C VAL A 43 -2.39 0.16 6.83
N MET A 44 -1.78 1.26 6.41
CA MET A 44 -0.82 1.25 5.34
C MET A 44 0.57 0.97 5.93
N ILE A 45 1.29 0.03 5.32
CA ILE A 45 2.64 -0.36 5.74
C ILE A 45 3.63 0.02 4.63
N TRP A 46 4.69 0.73 5.00
CA TRP A 46 5.73 1.26 4.12
C TRP A 46 7.07 1.41 4.84
N MET A 47 8.07 1.99 4.17
CA MET A 47 9.39 2.35 4.70
C MET A 47 10.24 1.18 5.22
N THR A 48 11.27 0.83 4.47
CA THR A 48 12.14 -0.33 4.74
C THR A 48 13.22 0.00 5.80
N PRO A 49 13.43 -0.86 6.82
CA PRO A 49 14.53 -0.66 7.76
C PRO A 49 15.90 -0.90 7.11
N GLN A 50 16.92 -0.20 7.62
CA GLN A 50 18.30 -0.28 7.11
C GLN A 50 18.87 -1.71 7.13
N TRP A 51 18.52 -2.54 8.13
CA TRP A 51 19.05 -3.90 8.22
C TRP A 51 18.57 -4.85 7.10
N VAL A 52 17.58 -4.43 6.29
CA VAL A 52 17.07 -5.18 5.13
C VAL A 52 17.83 -4.78 3.86
N THR A 53 17.92 -3.49 3.56
CA THR A 53 18.50 -3.00 2.29
C THR A 53 19.95 -2.55 2.40
N GLY A 54 20.45 -2.32 3.62
CA GLY A 54 21.72 -1.64 3.88
C GLY A 54 21.66 -0.12 3.71
N SER A 55 20.57 0.42 3.15
CA SER A 55 20.38 1.85 2.90
C SER A 55 19.85 2.59 4.13
N THR A 56 20.33 3.80 4.38
CA THR A 56 19.72 4.72 5.35
C THR A 56 18.46 5.39 4.81
N ASP A 57 18.25 5.37 3.49
CA ASP A 57 17.01 5.82 2.86
C ASP A 57 15.95 4.72 2.95
N THR A 58 14.98 4.94 3.83
CA THR A 58 13.86 4.02 4.07
C THR A 58 12.90 3.89 2.88
N LEU A 59 12.98 4.76 1.88
CA LEU A 59 12.14 4.70 0.68
C LEU A 59 12.69 3.72 -0.36
N VAL A 60 13.87 3.13 -0.11
CA VAL A 60 14.40 2.02 -0.93
C VAL A 60 13.59 0.75 -0.63
N PRO A 61 12.86 0.19 -1.61
CA PRO A 61 12.05 -1.01 -1.39
C PRO A 61 12.91 -2.28 -1.33
N PRO A 62 12.40 -3.36 -0.70
CA PRO A 62 12.95 -4.72 -0.85
C PRO A 62 12.94 -5.16 -2.32
N THR A 63 14.07 -5.61 -2.85
CA THR A 63 14.18 -6.04 -4.25
C THR A 63 14.77 -7.44 -4.43
N THR A 64 15.63 -7.90 -3.51
CA THR A 64 16.22 -9.25 -3.58
C THR A 64 15.30 -10.30 -2.95
N ALA A 65 15.52 -11.58 -3.26
CA ALA A 65 14.76 -12.68 -2.68
C ALA A 65 14.84 -12.70 -1.14
N THR A 66 16.02 -12.45 -0.58
CA THR A 66 16.22 -12.37 0.88
C THR A 66 15.43 -11.22 1.50
N GLN A 67 15.46 -10.04 0.87
CA GLN A 67 14.73 -8.86 1.36
C GLN A 67 13.22 -9.05 1.29
N LEU A 68 12.72 -9.66 0.20
CA LEU A 68 11.31 -10.00 0.07
C LEU A 68 10.86 -11.04 1.11
N SER A 69 11.71 -12.03 1.44
CA SER A 69 11.43 -12.99 2.51
C SER A 69 11.35 -12.31 3.89
N GLN A 70 12.23 -11.33 4.16
CA GLN A 70 12.18 -10.51 5.38
C GLN A 70 10.89 -9.67 5.44
N TRP A 71 10.49 -9.08 4.31
CA TRP A 71 9.21 -8.37 4.18
C TRP A 71 8.01 -9.27 4.46
N GLN A 72 7.99 -10.49 3.91
CA GLN A 72 6.94 -11.47 4.19
C GLN A 72 6.88 -11.84 5.67
N THR A 73 8.03 -12.12 6.28
CA THR A 73 8.11 -12.48 7.70
C THR A 73 7.55 -11.36 8.57
N PHE A 74 7.95 -10.12 8.31
CA PHE A 74 7.44 -8.95 9.03
C PHE A 74 5.93 -8.78 8.86
N LEU A 75 5.39 -8.86 7.64
CA LEU A 75 3.96 -8.67 7.42
C LEU A 75 3.12 -9.79 8.04
N GLN A 76 3.60 -11.03 8.02
CA GLN A 76 2.95 -12.12 8.73
C GLN A 76 2.92 -11.86 10.23
N GLN A 77 4.05 -11.44 10.82
CA GLN A 77 4.12 -11.06 12.23
C GLN A 77 3.21 -9.89 12.57
N ALA A 78 3.13 -8.87 11.70
CA ALA A 78 2.28 -7.70 11.89
C ALA A 78 0.80 -8.08 11.86
N ALA A 79 0.38 -8.91 10.90
CA ALA A 79 -0.99 -9.41 10.79
C ALA A 79 -1.41 -10.25 12.01
N VAL A 80 -0.49 -11.05 12.58
CA VAL A 80 -0.72 -11.79 13.84
C VAL A 80 -0.82 -10.85 15.03
N ARG A 81 0.09 -9.86 15.12
CA ARG A 81 0.17 -8.94 16.26
C ARG A 81 -1.02 -8.00 16.36
N PHE A 82 -1.51 -7.52 15.22
CA PHE A 82 -2.58 -6.52 15.14
C PHE A 82 -3.85 -7.15 14.53
N PRO A 83 -4.49 -8.14 15.20
CA PRO A 83 -5.60 -8.89 14.64
C PRO A 83 -6.85 -8.04 14.37
N GLN A 84 -6.98 -6.87 15.00
CA GLN A 84 -8.03 -5.89 14.75
C GLN A 84 -7.90 -5.17 13.40
N VAL A 85 -6.71 -5.22 12.78
CA VAL A 85 -6.47 -4.63 11.46
C VAL A 85 -6.81 -5.68 10.40
N THR A 86 -7.90 -5.45 9.69
CA THR A 86 -8.37 -6.31 8.60
C THR A 86 -8.16 -5.69 7.22
N ASN A 87 -7.77 -4.41 7.14
CA ASN A 87 -7.49 -3.70 5.90
C ASN A 87 -6.03 -3.26 5.92
N TRP A 88 -5.22 -3.86 5.05
CA TRP A 88 -3.78 -3.65 4.97
C TRP A 88 -3.41 -3.08 3.60
N GLU A 89 -2.97 -1.84 3.56
CA GLU A 89 -2.47 -1.22 2.33
C GLU A 89 -0.96 -1.36 2.23
N VAL A 90 -0.51 -1.72 1.03
CA VAL A 90 0.89 -2.04 0.78
C VAL A 90 1.53 -0.89 0.05
N TRP A 91 2.35 -0.16 0.80
CA TRP A 91 3.11 1.03 0.38
C TRP A 91 2.25 2.29 0.13
N ASN A 92 2.90 3.46 0.12
CA ASN A 92 2.30 4.74 -0.25
C ASN A 92 2.84 5.20 -1.60
N GLU A 93 1.98 5.64 -2.52
CA GLU A 93 2.36 6.28 -3.79
C GLU A 93 3.57 5.63 -4.50
N PRO A 94 3.53 4.30 -4.71
CA PRO A 94 4.68 3.55 -5.23
C PRO A 94 5.11 3.98 -6.64
N ASN A 95 4.29 4.75 -7.35
CA ASN A 95 4.59 5.31 -8.66
C ASN A 95 5.45 6.58 -8.62
N HIS A 96 5.72 7.15 -7.44
CA HIS A 96 6.48 8.39 -7.31
C HIS A 96 7.77 8.20 -6.50
N ASN A 97 8.87 8.80 -6.98
CA ASN A 97 10.18 8.61 -6.38
C ASN A 97 10.28 9.13 -4.93
N ASP A 98 9.45 10.10 -4.56
CA ASP A 98 9.39 10.65 -3.20
C ASP A 98 8.83 9.66 -2.17
N PHE A 99 8.18 8.58 -2.63
CA PHE A 99 7.57 7.59 -1.75
C PHE A 99 8.11 6.17 -2.00
N MET A 100 8.60 5.85 -3.20
CA MET A 100 9.35 4.63 -3.48
C MET A 100 10.49 4.92 -4.44
N ARG A 101 11.74 4.68 -4.03
CA ARG A 101 12.89 4.94 -4.91
C ARG A 101 12.81 4.13 -6.19
N GLY A 102 12.95 4.82 -7.31
CA GLY A 102 12.81 4.29 -8.66
C GLY A 102 11.38 4.27 -9.19
N GLY A 103 10.35 4.36 -8.33
CA GLY A 103 8.95 4.37 -8.76
C GLY A 103 8.58 3.19 -9.68
N ASP A 104 9.26 2.05 -9.54
CA ASP A 104 9.21 0.98 -10.54
C ASP A 104 7.98 0.08 -10.33
N PRO A 105 7.08 -0.05 -11.34
CA PRO A 105 5.86 -0.85 -11.21
C PRO A 105 6.14 -2.35 -11.04
N GLY A 106 7.25 -2.86 -11.57
CA GLY A 106 7.64 -4.25 -11.43
C GLY A 106 8.18 -4.60 -10.05
N VAL A 107 8.97 -3.70 -9.46
CA VAL A 107 9.40 -3.79 -8.06
C VAL A 107 8.19 -3.78 -7.15
N TYR A 108 7.27 -2.83 -7.35
CA TYR A 108 6.03 -2.78 -6.57
C TYR A 108 5.18 -4.04 -6.72
N GLY A 109 4.98 -4.55 -7.95
CA GLY A 109 4.18 -5.75 -8.19
C GLY A 109 4.70 -6.98 -7.45
N ARG A 110 6.03 -7.17 -7.37
CA ARG A 110 6.65 -8.24 -6.58
C ARG A 110 6.50 -8.02 -5.08
N LEU A 111 6.67 -6.78 -4.61
CA LEU A 111 6.52 -6.41 -3.20
C LEU A 111 5.08 -6.66 -2.71
N LEU A 112 4.08 -6.25 -3.50
CA LEU A 112 2.67 -6.49 -3.22
C LEU A 112 2.32 -7.98 -3.25
N SER A 113 2.83 -8.72 -4.24
CA SER A 113 2.63 -10.18 -4.33
C SER A 113 3.15 -10.91 -3.09
N ALA A 114 4.34 -10.54 -2.61
CA ALA A 114 4.91 -11.07 -1.38
C ALA A 114 4.04 -10.72 -0.15
N ALA A 115 3.57 -9.47 -0.07
CA ALA A 115 2.71 -9.00 1.01
C ALA A 115 1.39 -9.78 1.10
N TYR A 116 0.77 -10.04 -0.05
CA TYR A 116 -0.54 -10.70 -0.12
C TYR A 116 -0.59 -12.05 0.59
N GLY A 117 0.41 -12.91 0.32
CA GLY A 117 0.50 -14.22 0.94
C GLY A 117 0.79 -14.12 2.44
N ALA A 118 1.71 -13.24 2.83
CA ALA A 118 2.15 -13.08 4.22
C ALA A 118 1.04 -12.55 5.13
N LEU A 119 0.34 -11.50 4.70
CA LEU A 119 -0.76 -10.90 5.47
C LEU A 119 -1.89 -11.91 5.71
N LYS A 120 -2.28 -12.67 4.68
CA LYS A 120 -3.32 -13.69 4.81
C LYS A 120 -2.87 -14.90 5.64
N ALA A 121 -1.58 -15.25 5.61
CA ALA A 121 -1.03 -16.29 6.47
C ALA A 121 -1.04 -15.89 7.95
N GLY A 122 -0.83 -14.61 8.26
CA GLY A 122 -0.92 -14.11 9.63
C GLY A 122 -2.35 -13.87 10.11
N ASN A 123 -3.23 -13.42 9.22
CA ASN A 123 -4.65 -13.21 9.49
C ASN A 123 -5.48 -13.55 8.23
N PRO A 124 -6.20 -14.70 8.21
CA PRO A 124 -7.01 -15.10 7.05
C PRO A 124 -8.12 -14.11 6.66
N ASN A 125 -8.52 -13.22 7.58
CA ASN A 125 -9.52 -12.17 7.33
C ASN A 125 -8.90 -10.89 6.75
N ALA A 126 -7.56 -10.83 6.60
CA ALA A 126 -6.89 -9.68 6.03
C ALA A 126 -7.28 -9.47 4.56
N LYS A 127 -7.77 -8.26 4.27
CA LYS A 127 -7.88 -7.69 2.94
C LYS A 127 -6.61 -6.91 2.63
N VAL A 128 -6.09 -7.13 1.44
CA VAL A 128 -4.87 -6.46 0.97
C VAL A 128 -5.24 -5.41 -0.05
N ILE A 129 -4.81 -4.18 0.20
CA ILE A 129 -5.12 -3.01 -0.61
C ILE A 129 -3.87 -2.67 -1.41
N PHE A 130 -4.05 -2.53 -2.73
CA PHE A 130 -3.04 -1.97 -3.61
C PHE A 130 -2.74 -0.54 -3.13
N GLY A 131 -1.46 -0.20 -2.96
CA GLY A 131 -1.00 1.07 -2.45
C GLY A 131 -1.49 2.21 -3.31
N GLY A 132 -2.13 3.19 -2.68
CA GLY A 132 -2.68 4.36 -3.35
C GLY A 132 -1.64 5.02 -4.23
N THR A 133 -1.81 4.91 -5.55
CA THR A 133 -0.95 5.62 -6.49
C THR A 133 -1.18 7.11 -6.35
N GLN A 134 -0.11 7.88 -6.52
CA GLN A 134 -0.24 9.31 -6.71
C GLN A 134 -1.07 9.54 -7.98
N TYR A 135 -2.20 10.23 -7.83
CA TYR A 135 -3.20 10.41 -8.88
C TYR A 135 -3.74 9.08 -9.44
N ILE A 136 -4.27 9.10 -10.67
CA ILE A 136 -4.80 7.92 -11.37
C ILE A 136 -3.85 7.53 -12.50
N ASP A 137 -2.72 6.94 -12.13
CA ASP A 137 -1.66 6.55 -13.07
C ASP A 137 -1.96 5.18 -13.70
N THR A 138 -2.93 5.17 -14.62
CA THR A 138 -3.39 3.93 -15.28
C THR A 138 -2.27 3.19 -16.03
N PRO A 139 -1.38 3.84 -16.80
CA PRO A 139 -0.24 3.15 -17.43
C PRO A 139 0.66 2.45 -16.42
N TRP A 140 0.99 3.10 -15.31
CA TRP A 140 1.82 2.51 -14.26
C TRP A 140 1.12 1.33 -13.59
N ILE A 141 -0.16 1.47 -13.23
CA ILE A 141 -0.96 0.39 -12.63
C ILE A 141 -1.01 -0.84 -13.55
N LYS A 142 -1.23 -0.64 -14.86
CA LYS A 142 -1.22 -1.74 -15.84
C LYS A 142 0.10 -2.51 -15.83
N ASN A 143 1.23 -1.79 -15.77
CA ASN A 143 2.54 -2.40 -15.71
C ASN A 143 2.74 -3.19 -14.41
N ALA A 144 2.27 -2.67 -13.27
CA ALA A 144 2.35 -3.38 -11.99
C ALA A 144 1.48 -4.66 -11.99
N LEU A 145 0.27 -4.59 -12.55
CA LEU A 145 -0.61 -5.75 -12.72
C LEU A 145 0.04 -6.83 -13.58
N ALA A 146 0.65 -6.45 -14.70
CA ALA A 146 1.39 -7.36 -15.58
C ALA A 146 2.64 -7.96 -14.89
N ALA A 147 3.26 -7.21 -13.98
CA ALA A 147 4.46 -7.63 -13.25
C ALA A 147 4.18 -8.45 -11.98
N GLY A 148 2.95 -8.93 -11.79
CA GLY A 148 2.59 -9.89 -10.74
C GLY A 148 1.65 -9.37 -9.66
N ALA A 149 1.21 -8.11 -9.72
CA ALA A 149 0.18 -7.60 -8.80
C ALA A 149 -1.21 -8.19 -9.07
N LYS A 150 -1.53 -8.57 -10.32
CA LYS A 150 -2.86 -9.09 -10.67
C LYS A 150 -3.22 -10.33 -9.82
N GLY A 151 -4.38 -10.26 -9.15
CA GLY A 151 -4.85 -11.33 -8.26
C GLY A 151 -4.10 -11.42 -6.92
N ARG A 152 -3.22 -10.46 -6.61
CA ARG A 152 -2.46 -10.35 -5.35
C ARG A 152 -2.89 -9.15 -4.51
N TYR A 153 -4.15 -8.75 -4.65
CA TYR A 153 -4.79 -7.75 -3.81
C TYR A 153 -6.32 -7.96 -3.86
N ASP A 154 -7.02 -7.36 -2.92
CA ASP A 154 -8.46 -7.42 -2.73
C ASP A 154 -9.16 -6.11 -3.10
N ILE A 155 -8.45 -4.98 -3.05
CA ILE A 155 -8.98 -3.63 -3.26
C ILE A 155 -7.91 -2.77 -3.95
N MET A 156 -8.29 -2.04 -5.00
CA MET A 156 -7.41 -1.08 -5.67
C MET A 156 -7.41 0.26 -4.91
N GLY A 157 -6.28 0.71 -4.38
CA GLY A 157 -6.13 2.05 -3.81
C GLY A 157 -5.63 3.05 -4.85
N VAL A 158 -6.12 4.29 -4.80
CA VAL A 158 -5.64 5.44 -5.59
C VAL A 158 -5.81 6.74 -4.80
N HIS A 159 -5.00 7.76 -5.09
CA HIS A 159 -5.12 9.10 -4.51
C HIS A 159 -5.50 10.12 -5.59
N PRO A 160 -6.80 10.26 -5.96
CA PRO A 160 -7.22 11.01 -7.15
C PRO A 160 -7.26 12.53 -6.94
N TYR A 161 -6.20 13.09 -6.35
CA TYR A 161 -6.04 14.53 -6.17
C TYR A 161 -6.14 15.28 -7.51
N MET A 162 -6.67 16.50 -7.46
CA MET A 162 -6.72 17.38 -8.63
C MET A 162 -5.48 18.27 -8.62
N ALA A 163 -4.52 18.07 -9.54
CA ALA A 163 -3.29 18.87 -9.54
C ALA A 163 -3.53 20.36 -9.84
N VAL A 164 -4.61 20.67 -10.57
CA VAL A 164 -5.05 22.06 -10.81
C VAL A 164 -6.20 22.38 -9.87
N GLY A 165 -5.89 22.96 -8.72
CA GLY A 165 -6.83 23.14 -7.61
C GLY A 165 -8.04 24.06 -7.90
N ASN A 166 -7.98 24.90 -8.93
CA ASN A 166 -9.08 25.78 -9.35
C ASN A 166 -9.73 25.36 -10.68
N LEU A 167 -9.38 24.18 -11.20
CA LEU A 167 -10.01 23.68 -12.41
C LEU A 167 -11.46 23.28 -12.13
N ASN A 168 -12.35 23.62 -13.06
CA ASN A 168 -13.74 23.19 -12.97
C ASN A 168 -13.82 21.65 -12.85
N PRO A 169 -14.55 21.09 -11.86
CA PRO A 169 -14.74 19.64 -11.75
C PRO A 169 -15.39 19.01 -13.00
N ASP A 170 -16.05 19.82 -13.83
CA ASP A 170 -16.64 19.44 -15.12
C ASP A 170 -15.76 19.65 -16.34
N ALA A 171 -14.51 20.09 -16.15
CA ALA A 171 -13.56 20.15 -17.23
C ALA A 171 -13.43 18.76 -17.90
N PRO A 172 -13.37 18.69 -19.25
CA PRO A 172 -13.24 17.43 -19.96
C PRO A 172 -12.05 16.61 -19.45
N ASP A 173 -12.18 15.29 -19.56
CA ASP A 173 -11.04 14.42 -19.30
C ASP A 173 -9.94 14.67 -20.33
N THR A 174 -8.69 14.46 -19.93
CA THR A 174 -7.51 14.59 -20.79
C THR A 174 -6.73 13.27 -20.81
N ASP A 175 -5.64 13.17 -21.56
CA ASP A 175 -4.77 11.96 -21.50
C ASP A 175 -3.79 12.01 -20.30
N GLY A 176 -4.24 12.56 -19.17
CA GLY A 176 -3.42 12.80 -17.98
C GLY A 176 -3.59 11.73 -16.91
N ILE A 177 -2.96 11.97 -15.76
CA ILE A 177 -3.19 11.21 -14.51
C ILE A 177 -3.82 12.07 -13.42
N TRP A 178 -3.70 13.40 -13.55
CA TRP A 178 -3.83 14.43 -12.50
C TRP A 178 -5.26 14.87 -12.15
N ARG A 179 -6.27 14.04 -12.47
CA ARG A 179 -7.69 14.38 -12.31
C ARG A 179 -8.54 13.16 -11.97
N MET A 180 -9.50 13.34 -11.07
CA MET A 180 -10.48 12.30 -10.71
C MET A 180 -11.25 11.75 -11.93
N ARG A 181 -11.38 12.54 -13.01
CA ARG A 181 -12.05 12.11 -14.25
C ARG A 181 -11.35 10.97 -15.01
N HIS A 182 -10.12 10.61 -14.66
CA HIS A 182 -9.45 9.43 -15.21
C HIS A 182 -9.91 8.10 -14.59
N LEU A 183 -10.76 8.12 -13.55
CA LEU A 183 -11.24 6.90 -12.89
C LEU A 183 -11.90 5.88 -13.85
N PRO A 184 -12.80 6.30 -14.76
CA PRO A 184 -13.39 5.39 -15.74
C PRO A 184 -12.33 4.72 -16.62
N THR A 185 -11.26 5.43 -16.98
CA THR A 185 -10.13 4.87 -17.74
C THR A 185 -9.43 3.77 -16.95
N LEU A 186 -9.12 4.01 -15.66
CA LEU A 186 -8.56 2.98 -14.78
C LEU A 186 -9.51 1.78 -14.66
N ARG A 187 -10.79 2.02 -14.37
CA ARG A 187 -11.79 0.96 -14.22
C ARG A 187 -11.91 0.10 -15.47
N ASN A 188 -11.97 0.73 -16.65
CA ASN A 188 -12.01 0.01 -17.93
C ASN A 188 -10.72 -0.81 -18.15
N ALA A 189 -9.56 -0.28 -17.80
CA ALA A 189 -8.29 -1.00 -17.91
C ALA A 189 -8.23 -2.23 -16.97
N MET A 190 -8.75 -2.12 -15.75
CA MET A 190 -8.87 -3.25 -14.82
C MET A 190 -9.81 -4.32 -15.38
N LEU A 191 -11.00 -3.92 -15.83
CA LEU A 191 -11.99 -4.84 -16.41
C LEU A 191 -11.47 -5.55 -17.67
N ALA A 192 -10.69 -4.86 -18.51
CA ALA A 192 -10.10 -5.43 -19.72
C ALA A 192 -9.14 -6.61 -19.44
N VAL A 193 -8.59 -6.71 -18.22
CA VAL A 193 -7.76 -7.84 -17.78
C VAL A 193 -8.52 -8.80 -16.85
N GLY A 194 -9.84 -8.65 -16.72
CA GLY A 194 -10.68 -9.45 -15.83
C GLY A 194 -10.45 -9.17 -14.35
N ASP A 195 -9.99 -7.96 -14.02
CA ASP A 195 -9.81 -7.49 -12.65
C ASP A 195 -11.01 -6.61 -12.26
N ASP A 196 -11.94 -7.19 -11.50
CA ASP A 196 -13.18 -6.54 -11.05
C ASP A 196 -13.12 -6.14 -9.56
N LYS A 197 -11.93 -5.88 -9.03
CA LYS A 197 -11.77 -5.48 -7.63
C LYS A 197 -12.36 -4.07 -7.40
N PRO A 198 -12.90 -3.79 -6.19
CA PRO A 198 -13.36 -2.45 -5.84
C PRO A 198 -12.19 -1.45 -5.83
N ILE A 199 -12.48 -0.19 -6.12
CA ILE A 199 -11.53 0.92 -6.05
C ILE A 199 -11.86 1.76 -4.81
N TRP A 200 -10.87 2.04 -3.98
CA TRP A 200 -10.95 2.94 -2.83
C TRP A 200 -10.10 4.18 -3.06
N PHE A 201 -10.60 5.34 -2.65
CA PHE A 201 -9.79 6.55 -2.53
C PHE A 201 -9.22 6.55 -1.13
N THR A 202 -7.94 6.22 -1.04
CA THR A 202 -7.25 6.07 0.24
C THR A 202 -6.73 7.41 0.77
N GLU A 203 -6.68 8.42 -0.11
CA GLU A 203 -6.53 9.85 0.14
C GLU A 203 -7.32 10.63 -0.94
#